data_AF-A0A8J7DIX1-F1
#
_entry.id   AF-A0A8J7DIX1-F1
#
_cell.length_a   1.000
_cell.length_b   1.000
_cell.length_c   1.000
_cell.angle_alpha   90.00
_cell.angle_beta   90.00
_cell.angle_gamma   90.00
#
_symmetry.space_group_name_H-M   'P 1'
#
loop_
_entity.id
_entity.type
_entity.pdbx_description
1 polymer ?
#
loop_
_entity_poly.entity_id
_entity_poly.type
_entity_poly.pdbx_seq_one_letter_code
_entity_poly.pdbx_strand_id
1 'polypeptide(L)'
;MKLNGFGENKDQAVTAKRQLLKALSRRDITAINSSIARWETILGVEKLTDLIVNEVMLECDSDSHSWFCQMFFGQFQYSQMQEKAQSNIFKILVDEGLEPGKDFSFGLDGEIIISDRAQQVLLRKVPKECISSFKSQLQFSPVLDPIAAIEQHLECPFFTNLTEIATRQIQVLSNSQAAAYLGVLLAGLVKRHPALQDADFPTLFIVSTLEGLSQERAMAILNDPQTDPEFDETIIFQHLLAAMEDTEYHRIAGLDGVISIEHLKKLDLVWCSDRRISEIITMMEKWHSRKETRSRESK
;
A
#
# COMPACT_ATOMS: atom_id res chain seq x y z
N MET A 1 -29.49 -54.46 -2.44
CA MET A 1 -30.00 -53.10 -2.16
C MET A 1 -28.97 -52.42 -1.26
N LYS A 2 -28.13 -51.54 -1.83
CA LYS A 2 -27.04 -50.82 -1.15
C LYS A 2 -27.55 -49.46 -0.69
N LEU A 3 -27.77 -49.30 0.61
CA LEU A 3 -28.05 -48.04 1.28
C LEU A 3 -27.11 -48.02 2.49
N ASN A 4 -26.10 -47.14 2.48
CA ASN A 4 -25.35 -46.59 3.64
C ASN A 4 -23.96 -45.97 3.33
N GLY A 5 -23.58 -45.76 2.06
CA GLY A 5 -22.26 -45.17 1.72
C GLY A 5 -22.13 -43.64 1.90
N PHE A 6 -23.22 -42.92 2.17
CA PHE A 6 -23.21 -41.44 2.26
C PHE A 6 -22.92 -40.89 3.66
N GLY A 7 -23.14 -41.68 4.72
CA GLY A 7 -22.92 -41.25 6.11
C GLY A 7 -21.45 -41.39 6.56
N GLU A 8 -20.82 -42.53 6.29
CA GLU A 8 -19.43 -42.82 6.70
C GLU A 8 -18.40 -41.92 6.00
N ASN A 9 -18.60 -41.59 4.72
CA ASN A 9 -17.72 -40.70 3.97
C ASN A 9 -17.71 -39.27 4.54
N LYS A 10 -18.86 -38.77 5.02
CA LYS A 10 -18.95 -37.43 5.61
C LYS A 10 -18.19 -37.35 6.93
N ASP A 11 -18.29 -38.39 7.75
CA ASP A 11 -17.62 -38.43 9.06
C ASP A 11 -16.09 -38.58 8.92
N GLN A 12 -15.65 -39.31 7.89
CA GLN A 12 -14.23 -39.42 7.51
C GLN A 12 -13.66 -38.09 6.99
N ALA A 13 -14.38 -37.38 6.11
CA ALA A 13 -13.96 -36.07 5.61
C ALA A 13 -13.86 -35.02 6.72
N VAL A 14 -14.83 -35.00 7.64
CA VAL A 14 -14.81 -34.10 8.82
C VAL A 14 -13.61 -34.40 9.74
N THR A 15 -13.31 -35.69 9.94
CA THR A 15 -12.16 -36.11 10.75
C THR A 15 -10.83 -35.74 10.08
N ALA A 16 -10.73 -35.98 8.77
CA ALA A 16 -9.56 -35.62 7.98
C ALA A 16 -9.28 -34.13 8.03
N LYS A 17 -10.32 -33.31 7.80
CA LYS A 17 -10.25 -31.85 7.90
C LYS A 17 -9.75 -31.39 9.26
N ARG A 18 -10.33 -31.90 10.36
CA ARG A 18 -9.92 -31.53 11.72
C ARG A 18 -8.46 -31.86 12.01
N GLN A 19 -7.98 -33.02 11.55
CA GLN A 19 -6.58 -33.42 11.73
C GLN A 19 -5.63 -32.55 10.92
N LEU A 20 -5.97 -32.26 9.66
CA LEU A 20 -5.18 -31.40 8.78
C LEU A 20 -5.10 -29.97 9.32
N LEU A 21 -6.22 -29.37 9.74
CA LEU A 21 -6.24 -28.04 10.36
C LEU A 21 -5.37 -27.97 11.62
N LYS A 22 -5.40 -29.01 12.47
CA LYS A 22 -4.57 -29.08 13.68
C LYS A 22 -3.08 -29.25 13.37
N ALA A 23 -2.74 -29.98 12.32
CA ALA A 23 -1.35 -30.16 11.90
C ALA A 23 -0.79 -28.87 11.27
N LEU A 24 -1.61 -28.17 10.47
CA LEU A 24 -1.29 -26.88 9.85
C LEU A 24 -1.05 -25.79 10.89
N SER A 25 -1.95 -25.62 11.87
CA SER A 25 -1.79 -24.60 12.91
C SER A 25 -0.56 -24.80 13.80
N ARG A 26 -0.03 -26.03 13.84
CA ARG A 26 1.23 -26.36 14.54
C ARG A 26 2.45 -26.30 13.63
N ARG A 27 2.26 -26.08 12.33
CA ARG A 27 3.31 -26.13 11.28
C ARG A 27 4.13 -27.42 11.35
N ASP A 28 3.49 -28.54 11.69
CA ASP A 28 4.14 -29.84 11.87
C ASP A 28 4.15 -30.61 10.54
N ILE A 29 5.25 -30.48 9.78
CA ILE A 29 5.43 -31.12 8.48
C ILE A 29 5.23 -32.64 8.54
N THR A 30 5.67 -33.27 9.64
CA THR A 30 5.58 -34.73 9.78
C THR A 30 4.14 -35.15 10.00
N ALA A 31 3.40 -34.43 10.84
CA ALA A 31 1.98 -34.65 11.04
C ALA A 31 1.15 -34.38 9.78
N ILE A 32 1.51 -33.36 8.98
CA ILE A 32 0.86 -33.04 7.72
C ILE A 32 1.08 -34.18 6.71
N ASN A 33 2.33 -34.56 6.46
CA ASN A 33 2.65 -35.60 5.47
C ASN A 33 2.06 -36.96 5.85
N SER A 34 2.12 -37.33 7.13
CA SER A 34 1.48 -38.56 7.61
C SER A 34 -0.04 -38.52 7.51
N SER A 35 -0.66 -37.36 7.75
CA SER A 35 -2.12 -37.18 7.57
C SER A 35 -2.51 -37.25 6.10
N ILE A 36 -1.78 -36.60 5.20
CA ILE A 36 -2.02 -36.65 3.75
C ILE A 36 -1.91 -38.10 3.26
N ALA A 37 -0.80 -38.78 3.55
CA ALA A 37 -0.60 -40.17 3.13
C ALA A 37 -1.69 -41.10 3.66
N ARG A 38 -2.08 -40.93 4.93
CA ARG A 38 -3.18 -41.71 5.52
C ARG A 38 -4.51 -41.43 4.82
N TRP A 39 -4.90 -40.16 4.68
CA TRP A 39 -6.21 -39.82 4.14
C TRP A 39 -6.31 -40.04 2.64
N GLU A 40 -5.19 -40.03 1.92
CA GLU A 40 -5.12 -40.40 0.50
C GLU A 40 -5.52 -41.86 0.31
N THR A 41 -5.06 -42.76 1.19
CA THR A 41 -5.44 -44.18 1.14
C THR A 41 -6.92 -44.42 1.46
N ILE A 42 -7.56 -43.53 2.23
CA ILE A 42 -8.96 -43.69 2.69
C ILE A 42 -9.94 -43.01 1.73
N LEU A 43 -9.66 -41.76 1.36
CA LEU A 43 -10.55 -40.92 0.56
C LEU A 43 -10.23 -40.99 -0.95
N GLY A 44 -9.01 -41.34 -1.31
CA GLY A 44 -8.46 -41.18 -2.65
C GLY A 44 -7.94 -39.77 -2.91
N VAL A 45 -7.03 -39.65 -3.86
CA VAL A 45 -6.33 -38.40 -4.21
C VAL A 45 -7.31 -37.26 -4.51
N GLU A 46 -8.26 -37.47 -5.43
CA GLU A 46 -9.17 -36.41 -5.88
C GLU A 46 -10.01 -35.82 -4.73
N LYS A 47 -10.60 -36.67 -3.89
CA LYS A 47 -11.41 -36.22 -2.75
C LYS A 47 -10.56 -35.56 -1.67
N LEU A 48 -9.34 -36.03 -1.45
CA LEU A 48 -8.44 -35.41 -0.50
C LEU A 48 -7.96 -34.04 -1.00
N THR A 49 -7.64 -33.92 -2.29
CA THR A 49 -7.29 -32.63 -2.90
C THR A 49 -8.46 -31.66 -2.80
N ASP A 50 -9.68 -32.09 -3.11
CA ASP A 50 -10.90 -31.28 -2.98
C ASP A 50 -11.10 -30.82 -1.53
N LEU A 51 -10.96 -31.73 -0.55
CA LEU A 51 -11.04 -31.40 0.88
C LEU A 51 -9.97 -30.39 1.30
N ILE A 52 -8.73 -30.58 0.86
CA ILE A 52 -7.63 -29.67 1.22
C ILE A 52 -7.91 -28.28 0.64
N VAL A 53 -8.18 -28.19 -0.65
CA VAL A 53 -8.29 -26.91 -1.38
C VAL A 53 -9.57 -26.17 -1.00
N ASN A 54 -10.71 -26.86 -0.98
CA ASN A 54 -12.03 -26.22 -0.84
C ASN A 54 -12.56 -26.18 0.59
N GLU A 55 -11.91 -26.85 1.55
CA GLU A 55 -12.33 -26.80 2.95
C GLU A 55 -11.19 -26.44 3.91
N VAL A 56 -10.07 -27.16 3.88
CA VAL A 56 -8.98 -26.94 4.87
C VAL A 56 -8.31 -25.59 4.65
N MET A 57 -7.98 -25.25 3.39
CA MET A 57 -7.32 -23.97 3.07
C MET A 57 -8.23 -22.75 3.27
N LEU A 58 -9.55 -22.93 3.29
CA LEU A 58 -10.50 -21.83 3.57
C LEU A 58 -10.67 -21.55 5.05
N GLU A 59 -10.35 -22.52 5.92
CA GLU A 59 -10.55 -22.43 7.38
C GLU A 59 -9.24 -22.29 8.17
N CYS A 60 -8.07 -22.46 7.54
CA CYS A 60 -6.80 -22.20 8.21
C CYS A 60 -6.52 -20.69 8.31
N ASP A 61 -5.71 -20.30 9.30
CA ASP A 61 -5.23 -18.93 9.44
C ASP A 61 -4.29 -18.54 8.29
N SER A 62 -4.17 -17.22 8.05
CA SER A 62 -3.37 -16.64 6.95
C SER A 62 -1.92 -17.14 6.96
N ASP A 63 -1.31 -17.26 8.13
CA ASP A 63 0.08 -17.65 8.26
C ASP A 63 0.27 -19.13 7.92
N SER A 64 -0.61 -19.99 8.43
CA SER A 64 -0.62 -21.41 8.12
C SER A 64 -0.90 -21.67 6.63
N HIS A 65 -1.78 -20.87 6.01
CA HIS A 65 -2.05 -20.92 4.58
C HIS A 65 -0.80 -20.55 3.76
N SER A 66 -0.23 -19.37 4.03
CA SER A 66 0.97 -18.86 3.36
C SER A 66 2.13 -19.86 3.48
N TRP A 67 2.39 -20.34 4.70
CA TRP A 67 3.44 -21.31 4.98
C TRP A 67 3.23 -22.63 4.23
N PHE A 68 2.00 -23.16 4.19
CA PHE A 68 1.69 -24.39 3.48
C PHE A 68 1.89 -24.24 1.97
N CYS A 69 1.41 -23.14 1.38
CA CYS A 69 1.60 -22.86 -0.04
C CYS A 69 3.08 -22.66 -0.40
N GLN A 70 3.86 -21.97 0.42
CA GLN A 70 5.30 -21.80 0.21
C GLN A 70 6.04 -23.14 0.26
N MET A 71 5.68 -24.01 1.21
CA MET A 71 6.27 -25.33 1.34
C MET A 71 5.90 -26.22 0.14
N PHE A 72 4.62 -26.20 -0.28
CA PHE A 72 4.10 -27.09 -1.30
C PHE A 72 4.50 -26.70 -2.73
N PHE A 73 4.38 -25.42 -3.09
CA PHE A 73 4.75 -24.92 -4.43
C PHE A 73 6.23 -24.53 -4.51
N GLY A 74 6.90 -24.38 -3.38
CA GLY A 74 8.21 -23.78 -3.29
C GLY A 74 8.16 -22.25 -3.39
N GLN A 75 9.17 -21.60 -2.81
CA GLN A 75 9.22 -20.14 -2.68
C GLN A 75 9.03 -19.41 -4.02
N PHE A 76 9.70 -19.86 -5.07
CA PHE A 76 9.67 -19.20 -6.38
C PHE A 76 8.26 -19.17 -7.00
N GLN A 77 7.56 -20.32 -7.00
CA GLN A 77 6.22 -20.41 -7.58
C GLN A 77 5.20 -19.66 -6.72
N TYR A 78 5.37 -19.71 -5.39
CA TYR A 78 4.55 -18.94 -4.47
C TYR A 78 4.67 -17.43 -4.73
N SER A 79 5.89 -16.90 -4.88
CA SER A 79 6.11 -15.48 -5.20
C SER A 79 5.47 -15.07 -6.53
N GLN A 80 5.57 -15.90 -7.58
CA GLN A 80 4.88 -15.61 -8.85
C GLN A 80 3.36 -15.60 -8.72
N MET A 81 2.81 -16.52 -7.94
CA MET A 81 1.37 -16.58 -7.67
C MET A 81 0.91 -15.33 -6.91
N GLN A 82 1.68 -14.89 -5.91
CA GLN A 82 1.41 -13.69 -5.13
C GLN A 82 1.45 -12.43 -6.00
N GLU A 83 2.48 -12.25 -6.83
CA GLU A 83 2.60 -11.13 -7.75
C GLU A 83 1.43 -11.07 -8.75
N LYS A 84 1.02 -12.23 -9.27
CA LYS A 84 -0.14 -12.33 -10.16
C LYS A 84 -1.46 -12.01 -9.45
N ALA A 85 -1.62 -12.46 -8.20
CA ALA A 85 -2.79 -12.15 -7.39
C ALA A 85 -2.88 -10.64 -7.08
N GLN A 86 -1.76 -10.03 -6.70
CA GLN A 86 -1.67 -8.58 -6.46
C GLN A 86 -1.98 -7.77 -7.73
N SER A 87 -1.40 -8.17 -8.86
CA SER A 87 -1.67 -7.54 -10.17
C SER A 87 -3.16 -7.61 -10.53
N ASN A 88 -3.82 -8.73 -10.23
CA ASN A 88 -5.25 -8.89 -10.46
C ASN A 88 -6.09 -8.00 -9.53
N ILE A 89 -5.76 -7.93 -8.24
CA ILE A 89 -6.43 -7.06 -7.28
C ILE A 89 -6.27 -5.59 -7.70
N PHE A 90 -5.04 -5.17 -8.03
CA PHE A 90 -4.75 -3.84 -8.53
C PHE A 90 -5.65 -3.50 -9.73
N LYS A 91 -5.70 -4.39 -10.72
CA LYS A 91 -6.52 -4.20 -11.92
C LYS A 91 -8.01 -4.10 -11.59
N ILE A 92 -8.54 -4.98 -10.75
CA ILE A 92 -9.96 -4.94 -10.33
C ILE A 92 -10.31 -3.59 -9.70
N LEU A 93 -9.45 -3.10 -8.81
CA LEU A 93 -9.70 -1.86 -8.09
C LEU A 93 -9.67 -0.66 -9.06
N VAL A 94 -8.67 -0.60 -9.95
CA VAL A 94 -8.57 0.46 -10.97
C VAL A 94 -9.74 0.42 -11.95
N ASP A 95 -10.12 -0.76 -12.44
CA ASP A 95 -11.24 -0.93 -13.39
C ASP A 95 -12.59 -0.48 -12.78
N GLU A 96 -12.72 -0.51 -11.46
CA GLU A 96 -13.89 -0.05 -10.70
C GLU A 96 -13.79 1.43 -10.29
N GLY A 97 -12.81 2.16 -10.82
CA GLY A 97 -12.62 3.59 -10.60
C GLY A 97 -12.10 3.93 -9.20
N LEU A 98 -11.31 3.03 -8.61
CA LEU A 98 -10.57 3.26 -7.37
C LEU A 98 -9.13 3.64 -7.67
N GLU A 99 -8.59 4.51 -6.84
CA GLU A 99 -7.32 5.19 -7.09
C GLU A 99 -6.22 4.64 -6.17
N PRO A 100 -5.10 4.15 -6.73
CA PRO A 100 -3.93 3.78 -5.93
C PRO A 100 -3.43 4.95 -5.07
N GLY A 101 -3.12 4.68 -3.79
CA GLY A 101 -2.73 5.62 -2.76
C GLY A 101 -3.88 6.34 -2.04
N LYS A 102 -5.06 6.43 -2.66
CA LYS A 102 -6.25 7.00 -2.02
C LYS A 102 -7.19 5.91 -1.52
N ASP A 103 -7.55 4.99 -2.41
CA ASP A 103 -8.48 3.92 -2.11
C ASP A 103 -7.74 2.62 -1.73
N PHE A 104 -6.48 2.43 -2.15
CA PHE A 104 -5.65 1.26 -1.79
C PHE A 104 -4.14 1.47 -2.02
N SER A 105 -3.27 0.77 -1.30
CA SER A 105 -1.82 0.69 -1.54
C SER A 105 -1.26 -0.71 -1.23
N PHE A 106 -0.08 -1.03 -1.77
CA PHE A 106 0.60 -2.31 -1.56
C PHE A 106 1.88 -2.10 -0.74
N GLY A 107 2.04 -2.89 0.33
CA GLY A 107 3.25 -2.95 1.15
C GLY A 107 4.35 -3.84 0.55
N LEU A 108 5.58 -3.69 1.06
CA LEU A 108 6.77 -4.44 0.61
C LEU A 108 6.72 -5.94 0.96
N ASP A 109 5.97 -6.29 1.99
CA ASP A 109 5.65 -7.65 2.43
C ASP A 109 4.48 -8.27 1.66
N GLY A 110 3.88 -7.49 0.76
CA GLY A 110 2.73 -7.88 -0.03
C GLY A 110 1.40 -7.73 0.68
N GLU A 111 1.36 -7.05 1.83
CA GLU A 111 0.14 -6.55 2.45
C GLU A 111 -0.53 -5.51 1.55
N ILE A 112 -1.86 -5.38 1.67
CA ILE A 112 -2.63 -4.39 0.92
C ILE A 112 -3.40 -3.56 1.91
N ILE A 113 -3.13 -2.26 1.93
CA ILE A 113 -3.93 -1.30 2.67
C ILE A 113 -5.09 -0.91 1.76
N ILE A 114 -6.33 -1.04 2.23
CA ILE A 114 -7.52 -0.74 1.43
C ILE A 114 -8.48 0.14 2.25
N SER A 115 -9.09 1.12 1.58
CA SER A 115 -10.21 1.90 2.12
C SER A 115 -11.48 1.05 2.22
N ASP A 116 -12.46 1.50 3.01
CA ASP A 116 -13.79 0.87 3.09
C ASP A 116 -14.45 0.72 1.72
N ARG A 117 -14.26 1.71 0.83
CA ARG A 117 -14.79 1.69 -0.54
C ARG A 117 -14.12 0.60 -1.37
N ALA A 118 -12.79 0.50 -1.32
CA ALA A 118 -12.04 -0.57 -1.98
C ALA A 118 -12.41 -1.96 -1.45
N GLN A 119 -12.59 -2.07 -0.14
CA GLN A 119 -13.08 -3.30 0.49
C GLN A 119 -14.45 -3.70 -0.06
N GLN A 120 -15.40 -2.78 -0.15
CA GLN A 120 -16.72 -3.10 -0.70
C GLN A 120 -16.66 -3.55 -2.16
N VAL A 121 -15.79 -2.95 -2.97
CA VAL A 121 -15.59 -3.36 -4.37
C VAL A 121 -15.03 -4.78 -4.43
N LEU A 122 -14.01 -5.10 -3.64
CA LEU A 122 -13.45 -6.46 -3.60
C LEU A 122 -14.49 -7.48 -3.12
N LEU A 123 -15.24 -7.16 -2.08
CA LEU A 123 -16.31 -8.04 -1.55
C LEU A 123 -17.42 -8.32 -2.58
N ARG A 124 -17.69 -7.40 -3.51
CA ARG A 124 -18.67 -7.62 -4.61
C ARG A 124 -18.13 -8.56 -5.68
N LYS A 125 -16.82 -8.71 -5.81
CA LYS A 125 -16.16 -9.59 -6.80
C LYS A 125 -15.91 -10.99 -6.26
N VAL A 126 -15.93 -11.17 -4.94
CA VAL A 126 -15.76 -12.48 -4.30
C VAL A 126 -17.07 -13.29 -4.38
N PRO A 127 -17.02 -14.59 -4.74
CA PRO A 127 -18.18 -15.48 -4.68
C PRO A 127 -18.85 -15.45 -3.31
N LYS A 128 -20.18 -15.54 -3.26
CA LYS A 128 -20.95 -15.35 -2.01
C LYS A 128 -20.53 -16.32 -0.91
N GLU A 129 -20.16 -17.53 -1.29
CA GLU A 129 -19.72 -18.60 -0.41
C GLU A 129 -18.36 -18.29 0.27
N CYS A 130 -17.55 -17.43 -0.34
CA CYS A 130 -16.21 -17.06 0.12
C CYS A 130 -16.16 -15.71 0.84
N ILE A 131 -17.26 -14.94 0.87
CA ILE A 131 -17.28 -13.58 1.45
C ILE A 131 -16.90 -13.60 2.94
N SER A 132 -17.39 -14.54 3.72
CA SER A 132 -17.09 -14.62 5.16
C SER A 132 -15.62 -14.90 5.41
N SER A 133 -15.04 -15.87 4.68
CA SER A 133 -13.62 -16.22 4.79
C SER A 133 -12.73 -15.08 4.31
N PHE A 134 -13.08 -14.43 3.21
CA PHE A 134 -12.37 -13.26 2.71
C PHE A 134 -12.41 -12.11 3.72
N LYS A 135 -13.58 -11.83 4.33
CA LYS A 135 -13.70 -10.83 5.40
C LYS A 135 -12.85 -11.16 6.63
N SER A 136 -12.76 -12.43 7.04
CA SER A 136 -11.92 -12.82 8.16
C SER A 136 -10.42 -12.77 7.86
N GLN A 137 -10.04 -12.86 6.57
CA GLN A 137 -8.65 -12.77 6.12
C GLN A 137 -8.21 -11.33 5.82
N LEU A 138 -9.15 -10.42 5.58
CA LEU A 138 -8.90 -8.98 5.63
C LEU A 138 -8.60 -8.60 7.08
N GLN A 139 -7.36 -8.84 7.49
CA GLN A 139 -6.84 -8.28 8.72
C GLN A 139 -6.83 -6.77 8.53
N PHE A 140 -7.71 -6.08 9.24
CA PHE A 140 -7.50 -4.68 9.55
C PHE A 140 -6.27 -4.65 10.43
N SER A 141 -5.10 -4.47 9.81
CA SER A 141 -3.97 -3.93 10.54
C SER A 141 -4.34 -2.47 10.79
N PRO A 142 -4.74 -2.07 12.01
CA PRO A 142 -4.72 -0.65 12.30
C PRO A 142 -3.28 -0.25 12.03
N VAL A 143 -3.06 0.59 11.01
CA VAL A 143 -1.79 1.29 10.89
C VAL A 143 -1.72 2.13 12.17
N LEU A 144 -1.07 1.57 13.19
CA LEU A 144 -1.07 2.11 14.56
C LEU A 144 -0.45 3.51 14.58
N ASP A 145 0.33 3.83 13.56
CA ASP A 145 0.84 5.17 13.28
C ASP A 145 1.14 5.34 11.76
N PRO A 146 0.33 6.12 11.00
CA PRO A 146 0.57 6.35 9.58
C PRO A 146 1.88 7.12 9.31
N ILE A 147 2.37 7.90 10.27
CA ILE A 147 3.65 8.61 10.17
C ILE A 147 4.78 7.58 10.14
N ALA A 148 4.81 6.69 11.14
CA ALA A 148 5.82 5.63 11.23
C ALA A 148 5.80 4.70 10.00
N ALA A 149 4.63 4.37 9.47
CA ALA A 149 4.51 3.53 8.28
C ALA A 149 5.11 4.20 7.03
N ILE A 150 4.87 5.49 6.83
CA ILE A 150 5.44 6.26 5.71
C ILE A 150 6.96 6.41 5.89
N GLU A 151 7.45 6.74 7.08
CA GLU A 151 8.89 6.87 7.34
C GLU A 151 9.63 5.54 7.18
N GLN A 152 9.01 4.42 7.57
CA GLN A 152 9.54 3.08 7.27
C GLN A 152 9.59 2.79 5.77
N HIS A 153 8.56 3.16 5.02
CA HIS A 153 8.52 2.99 3.57
C HIS A 153 9.59 3.83 2.85
N LEU A 154 9.87 5.03 3.36
CA LEU A 154 10.88 5.94 2.82
C LEU A 154 12.30 5.67 3.36
N GLU A 155 12.43 4.76 4.32
CA GLU A 155 13.68 4.41 5.01
C GLU A 155 14.41 5.62 5.64
N CYS A 156 13.67 6.66 6.03
CA CYS A 156 14.22 7.90 6.61
C CYS A 156 13.22 8.61 7.54
N PRO A 157 13.68 9.47 8.47
CA PRO A 157 12.82 10.25 9.37
C PRO A 157 12.20 11.45 8.63
N PHE A 158 11.45 11.17 7.57
CA PHE A 158 10.94 12.13 6.60
C PHE A 158 10.16 13.29 7.23
N PHE A 159 9.24 13.04 8.16
CA PHE A 159 8.40 14.11 8.73
C PHE A 159 9.18 14.98 9.71
N THR A 160 10.14 14.38 10.43
CA THR A 160 11.08 15.13 11.27
C THR A 160 11.90 16.09 10.40
N ASN A 161 12.51 15.57 9.33
CA ASN A 161 13.29 16.37 8.38
C ASN A 161 12.45 17.47 7.72
N LEU A 162 11.23 17.13 7.29
CA LEU A 162 10.32 18.08 6.66
C LEU A 162 9.90 19.20 7.61
N THR A 163 9.65 18.87 8.88
CA THR A 163 9.28 19.86 9.91
C THR A 163 10.43 20.84 10.14
N GLU A 164 11.68 20.36 10.20
CA GLU A 164 12.85 21.25 10.32
C GLU A 164 13.00 22.18 9.12
N ILE A 165 12.87 21.64 7.91
CA ILE A 165 12.95 22.42 6.66
C ILE A 165 11.84 23.47 6.63
N ALA A 166 10.60 23.07 6.91
CA ALA A 166 9.45 23.97 6.96
C ALA A 166 9.63 25.07 8.02
N THR A 167 10.18 24.73 9.19
CA THR A 167 10.46 25.69 10.27
C THR A 167 11.40 26.78 9.80
N ARG A 168 12.51 26.39 9.15
CA ARG A 168 13.48 27.35 8.58
C ARG A 168 12.85 28.19 7.48
N GLN A 169 12.02 27.59 6.63
CA GLN A 169 11.37 28.29 5.53
C GLN A 169 10.37 29.34 6.04
N ILE A 170 9.54 29.01 7.01
CA ILE A 170 8.52 29.95 7.50
C ILE A 170 9.16 31.20 8.13
N GLN A 171 10.36 31.10 8.71
CA GLN A 171 11.05 32.25 9.27
C GLN A 171 11.33 33.35 8.25
N VAL A 172 11.58 33.00 6.98
CA VAL A 172 11.93 33.94 5.91
C VAL A 172 10.73 34.37 5.06
N LEU A 173 9.61 33.64 5.11
CA LEU A 173 8.40 33.96 4.37
C LEU A 173 7.56 35.05 5.07
N SER A 174 6.85 35.85 4.28
CA SER A 174 5.77 36.69 4.81
C SER A 174 4.61 35.82 5.34
N ASN A 175 3.73 36.39 6.16
CA ASN A 175 2.66 35.62 6.79
C ASN A 175 1.75 34.92 5.77
N SER A 176 1.32 35.63 4.73
CA SER A 176 0.48 35.06 3.68
C SER A 176 1.21 34.00 2.85
N GLN A 177 2.52 34.17 2.61
CA GLN A 177 3.32 33.14 1.93
C GLN A 177 3.54 31.90 2.81
N ALA A 178 3.73 32.07 4.11
CA ALA A 178 3.86 30.96 5.05
C ALA A 178 2.55 30.18 5.17
N ALA A 179 1.41 30.89 5.21
CA ALA A 179 0.08 30.27 5.17
C ALA A 179 -0.13 29.49 3.87
N ALA A 180 0.21 30.09 2.72
CA ALA A 180 0.14 29.43 1.42
C ALA A 180 1.02 28.17 1.36
N TYR A 181 2.27 28.29 1.79
CA TYR A 181 3.25 27.21 1.84
C TYR A 181 2.74 26.02 2.67
N LEU A 182 2.28 26.27 3.90
CA LEU A 182 1.73 25.23 4.78
C LEU A 182 0.46 24.63 4.19
N GLY A 183 -0.44 25.46 3.65
CA GLY A 183 -1.70 25.01 3.04
C GLY A 183 -1.46 24.06 1.87
N VAL A 184 -0.61 24.47 0.92
CA VAL A 184 -0.22 23.63 -0.22
C VAL A 184 0.46 22.36 0.28
N LEU A 185 1.49 22.47 1.14
CA LEU A 185 2.24 21.33 1.69
C LEU A 185 1.33 20.29 2.35
N LEU A 186 0.43 20.71 3.22
CA LEU A 186 -0.46 19.78 3.91
C LEU A 186 -1.51 19.19 2.96
N ALA A 187 -2.06 20.00 2.06
CA ALA A 187 -3.03 19.52 1.08
C ALA A 187 -2.42 18.40 0.21
N GLY A 188 -1.20 18.57 -0.30
CA GLY A 188 -0.56 17.56 -1.13
C GLY A 188 -0.17 16.28 -0.39
N LEU A 189 0.30 16.39 0.86
CA LEU A 189 0.61 15.23 1.72
C LEU A 189 -0.64 14.45 2.09
N VAL A 190 -1.70 15.13 2.57
CA VAL A 190 -2.96 14.49 2.96
C VAL A 190 -3.69 13.91 1.76
N LYS A 191 -3.65 14.60 0.60
CA LYS A 191 -4.23 14.07 -0.64
C LYS A 191 -3.53 12.78 -1.09
N ARG A 192 -2.22 12.65 -0.85
CA ARG A 192 -1.48 11.42 -1.12
C ARG A 192 -1.72 10.34 -0.07
N HIS A 193 -1.78 10.73 1.20
CA HIS A 193 -1.90 9.83 2.35
C HIS A 193 -3.06 10.28 3.25
N PRO A 194 -4.33 9.93 2.93
CA PRO A 194 -5.50 10.40 3.67
C PRO A 194 -5.48 10.03 5.16
N ALA A 195 -4.85 8.91 5.52
CA ALA A 195 -4.70 8.47 6.90
C ALA A 195 -3.96 9.49 7.81
N LEU A 196 -3.16 10.39 7.23
CA LEU A 196 -2.55 11.50 7.99
C LEU A 196 -3.60 12.44 8.58
N GLN A 197 -4.73 12.66 7.89
CA GLN A 197 -5.79 13.53 8.38
C GLN A 197 -6.43 12.99 9.65
N ASP A 198 -6.66 11.67 9.71
CA ASP A 198 -7.30 11.01 10.85
C ASP A 198 -6.37 10.88 12.07
N ALA A 199 -5.06 11.00 11.86
CA ALA A 199 -4.03 10.94 12.90
C ALA A 199 -3.67 12.32 13.52
N ASP A 200 -4.46 13.36 13.24
CA ASP A 200 -4.22 14.74 13.68
C ASP A 200 -2.85 15.31 13.25
N PHE A 201 -2.24 14.71 12.22
CA PHE A 201 -0.95 15.14 11.68
C PHE A 201 -0.93 16.61 11.24
N PRO A 202 -1.95 17.15 10.52
CA PRO A 202 -1.92 18.53 10.08
C PRO A 202 -1.79 19.52 11.24
N THR A 203 -2.52 19.29 12.33
CA THR A 203 -2.48 20.14 13.53
C THR A 203 -1.10 20.07 14.17
N LEU A 204 -0.58 18.86 14.41
CA LEU A 204 0.73 18.64 15.02
C LEU A 204 1.85 19.26 14.18
N PHE A 205 1.84 19.02 12.87
CA PHE A 205 2.83 19.57 11.95
C PHE A 205 2.84 21.10 11.95
N ILE A 206 1.66 21.74 11.89
CA ILE A 206 1.54 23.20 11.95
C ILE A 206 2.10 23.72 13.28
N VAL A 207 1.69 23.14 14.40
CA VAL A 207 2.15 23.56 15.74
C VAL A 207 3.66 23.46 15.84
N SER A 208 4.24 22.32 15.46
CA SER A 208 5.70 22.12 15.49
C SER A 208 6.44 23.09 14.57
N THR A 209 5.90 23.36 13.37
CA THR A 209 6.56 24.27 12.43
C THR A 209 6.54 25.74 12.92
N LEU A 210 5.51 26.12 13.68
CA LEU A 210 5.34 27.49 14.18
C LEU A 210 5.95 27.74 15.57
N GLU A 211 6.40 26.70 16.27
CA GLU A 211 6.87 26.77 17.68
C GLU A 211 7.97 27.82 17.91
N GLY A 212 8.83 28.06 16.92
CA GLY A 212 9.93 29.03 16.99
C GLY A 212 9.56 30.49 16.68
N LEU A 213 8.29 30.80 16.42
CA LEU A 213 7.84 32.16 16.07
C LEU A 213 7.28 32.90 17.29
N SER A 214 7.20 34.24 17.20
CA SER A 214 6.41 35.00 18.17
C SER A 214 4.92 34.62 18.04
N GLN A 215 4.21 34.63 19.17
CA GLN A 215 2.77 34.32 19.20
C GLN A 215 1.96 35.19 18.22
N GLU A 216 2.31 36.47 18.10
CA GLU A 216 1.69 37.41 17.16
C GLU A 216 1.87 36.97 15.70
N ARG A 217 3.08 36.53 15.32
CA ARG A 217 3.35 36.05 13.97
C ARG A 217 2.66 34.73 13.68
N ALA A 218 2.73 33.77 14.60
CA ALA A 218 2.06 32.48 14.47
C ALA A 218 0.54 32.66 14.28
N MET A 219 -0.09 33.51 15.08
CA MET A 219 -1.52 33.81 14.95
C MET A 219 -1.85 34.54 13.65
N ALA A 220 -0.98 35.43 13.18
CA ALA A 220 -1.19 36.11 11.90
C ALA A 220 -1.12 35.14 10.69
N ILE A 221 -0.29 34.11 10.76
CA ILE A 221 -0.22 33.05 9.73
C ILE A 221 -1.47 32.18 9.79
N LEU A 222 -1.87 31.72 10.98
CA LEU A 222 -3.02 30.83 11.16
C LEU A 222 -4.37 31.46 10.79
N ASN A 223 -4.51 32.77 10.96
CA ASN A 223 -5.73 33.51 10.65
C ASN A 223 -5.68 34.19 9.28
N ASP A 224 -4.67 33.90 8.45
CA ASP A 224 -4.63 34.45 7.10
C ASP A 224 -5.82 33.89 6.29
N PRO A 225 -6.64 34.75 5.66
CA PRO A 225 -7.90 34.35 5.03
C PRO A 225 -7.71 33.66 3.66
N GLN A 226 -6.55 33.04 3.40
CA GLN A 226 -6.30 32.32 2.17
C GLN A 226 -7.36 31.23 1.95
N THR A 227 -8.18 31.45 0.93
CA THR A 227 -9.26 30.55 0.52
C THR A 227 -8.85 29.66 -0.65
N ASP A 228 -7.76 30.00 -1.34
CA ASP A 228 -7.13 29.20 -2.39
C ASP A 228 -5.61 29.50 -2.41
N PRO A 229 -4.83 28.82 -1.55
CA PRO A 229 -3.41 29.08 -1.40
C PRO A 229 -2.62 28.64 -2.64
N GLU A 230 -2.14 29.58 -3.45
CA GLU A 230 -1.15 29.29 -4.49
C GLU A 230 0.26 29.51 -3.95
N PHE A 231 1.10 28.47 -4.04
CA PHE A 231 2.52 28.54 -3.72
C PHE A 231 3.32 27.83 -4.80
N ASP A 232 4.57 28.24 -4.99
CA ASP A 232 5.46 27.64 -5.98
C ASP A 232 5.74 26.17 -5.63
N GLU A 233 5.12 25.25 -6.37
CA GLU A 233 5.28 23.79 -6.20
C GLU A 233 6.73 23.34 -6.36
N THR A 234 7.58 24.07 -7.09
CA THR A 234 8.98 23.69 -7.26
C THR A 234 9.76 23.77 -5.95
N ILE A 235 9.42 24.74 -5.09
CA ILE A 235 9.98 24.87 -3.74
C ILE A 235 9.50 23.71 -2.87
N ILE A 236 8.21 23.35 -2.97
CA ILE A 236 7.64 22.20 -2.26
C ILE A 236 8.37 20.91 -2.65
N PHE A 237 8.58 20.68 -3.96
CA PHE A 237 9.30 19.50 -4.45
C PHE A 237 10.73 19.42 -3.90
N GLN A 238 11.45 20.54 -3.87
CA GLN A 238 12.80 20.59 -3.30
C GLN A 238 12.80 20.21 -1.82
N HIS A 239 11.84 20.73 -1.04
CA HIS A 239 11.75 20.44 0.39
C HIS A 239 11.36 18.98 0.66
N LEU A 240 10.45 18.41 -0.13
CA LEU A 240 10.08 17.01 -0.02
C LEU A 240 11.25 16.08 -0.37
N LEU A 241 11.99 16.39 -1.44
CA LEU A 241 13.18 15.62 -1.82
C LEU A 241 14.29 15.75 -0.78
N ALA A 242 14.54 16.95 -0.27
CA ALA A 242 15.49 17.16 0.81
C ALA A 242 15.08 16.42 2.10
N ALA A 243 13.78 16.38 2.42
CA ALA A 243 13.27 15.64 3.56
C ALA A 243 13.45 14.11 3.42
N MET A 244 13.42 13.60 2.18
CA MET A 244 13.76 12.22 1.82
C MET A 244 15.28 11.99 1.69
N GLU A 245 16.11 12.92 2.17
CA GLU A 245 17.58 12.85 2.13
C GLU A 245 18.16 12.71 0.70
N ASP A 246 17.41 13.14 -0.32
CA ASP A 246 17.91 13.18 -1.69
C ASP A 246 19.04 14.21 -1.79
N THR A 247 20.22 13.81 -2.25
CA THR A 247 21.39 14.69 -2.35
C THR A 247 21.34 15.66 -3.54
N GLU A 248 20.46 15.41 -4.51
CA GLU A 248 20.37 16.12 -5.79
C GLU A 248 19.15 17.04 -5.89
N TYR A 249 18.41 17.21 -4.79
CA TYR A 249 17.24 18.11 -4.68
C TYR A 249 17.49 19.53 -5.22
N HIS A 250 18.71 20.04 -5.06
CA HIS A 250 19.13 21.38 -5.50
C HIS A 250 19.16 21.56 -7.03
N ARG A 251 19.16 20.47 -7.82
CA ARG A 251 19.19 20.54 -9.29
C ARG A 251 17.88 21.02 -9.91
N ILE A 252 16.78 21.07 -9.15
CA ILE A 252 15.46 21.53 -9.61
C ILE A 252 15.44 23.06 -9.80
N ALA A 253 16.30 23.81 -9.12
CA ALA A 253 16.31 25.29 -9.12
C ALA A 253 17.06 25.95 -10.29
N GLY A 254 17.66 25.17 -11.21
CA GLY A 254 18.47 25.72 -12.31
C GLY A 254 17.64 26.32 -13.45
N LEU A 255 18.21 27.26 -14.21
CA LEU A 255 17.65 27.83 -15.45
C LEU A 255 17.31 26.77 -16.54
N ASP A 256 17.89 25.56 -16.40
CA ASP A 256 17.62 24.36 -17.21
C ASP A 256 17.03 23.20 -16.37
N GLY A 257 16.46 23.49 -15.19
CA GLY A 257 16.07 22.54 -14.14
C GLY A 257 14.98 21.56 -14.56
N VAL A 258 15.34 20.55 -15.34
CA VAL A 258 14.44 19.44 -15.69
C VAL A 258 14.35 18.52 -14.49
N ILE A 259 13.16 18.46 -13.89
CA ILE A 259 12.84 17.43 -12.90
C ILE A 259 13.02 16.05 -13.54
N SER A 260 13.90 15.23 -12.98
CA SER A 260 14.15 13.89 -13.54
C SER A 260 12.97 12.96 -13.25
N ILE A 261 12.87 11.89 -14.04
CA ILE A 261 11.87 10.84 -13.78
C ILE A 261 12.11 10.20 -12.41
N GLU A 262 13.36 10.06 -11.96
CA GLU A 262 13.62 9.54 -10.61
C GLU A 262 13.11 10.49 -9.51
N HIS A 263 13.30 11.80 -9.66
CA HIS A 263 12.75 12.78 -8.72
C HIS A 263 11.22 12.73 -8.69
N LEU A 264 10.58 12.62 -9.86
CA LEU A 264 9.12 12.46 -9.93
C LEU A 264 8.67 11.16 -9.26
N LYS A 265 9.36 10.04 -9.47
CA LYS A 265 9.03 8.77 -8.82
C LYS A 265 9.11 8.86 -7.30
N LYS A 266 10.12 9.55 -6.76
CA LYS A 266 10.24 9.80 -5.31
C LYS A 266 9.11 10.68 -4.79
N LEU A 267 8.82 11.78 -5.49
CA LEU A 267 7.72 12.68 -5.10
C LEU A 267 6.36 11.98 -5.13
N ASP A 268 6.11 11.09 -6.09
CA ASP A 268 4.86 10.30 -6.16
C ASP A 268 4.68 9.39 -4.93
N LEU A 269 5.73 9.09 -4.15
CA LEU A 269 5.58 8.32 -2.90
C LEU A 269 4.89 9.13 -1.80
N VAL A 270 5.12 10.44 -1.75
CA VAL A 270 4.73 11.29 -0.61
C VAL A 270 3.75 12.40 -0.97
N TRP A 271 3.63 12.76 -2.24
CA TRP A 271 2.96 13.97 -2.68
C TRP A 271 2.02 13.78 -3.86
N CYS A 272 0.90 14.53 -3.85
CA CYS A 272 -0.04 14.62 -4.96
C CYS A 272 -0.45 16.08 -5.21
N SER A 273 -0.04 16.67 -6.35
CA SER A 273 -0.55 17.99 -6.78
C SER A 273 -1.84 17.87 -7.59
N ASP A 274 -2.29 18.96 -8.21
CA ASP A 274 -3.50 18.95 -9.05
C ASP A 274 -3.32 18.24 -10.39
N ARG A 275 -2.07 18.11 -10.87
CA ARG A 275 -1.71 17.20 -11.95
C ARG A 275 -0.98 16.00 -11.34
N ARG A 276 -1.45 14.79 -11.63
CA ARG A 276 -0.86 13.57 -11.04
C ARG A 276 0.58 13.40 -11.51
N ILE A 277 1.51 13.27 -10.57
CA ILE A 277 2.92 13.02 -10.86
C ILE A 277 3.09 11.73 -11.67
N SER A 278 2.34 10.66 -11.34
CA SER A 278 2.25 9.43 -12.13
C SER A 278 1.82 9.63 -13.61
N GLU A 279 0.93 10.57 -13.91
CA GLU A 279 0.55 10.90 -15.30
C GLU A 279 1.71 11.60 -16.03
N ILE A 280 2.42 12.49 -15.35
CA ILE A 280 3.61 13.17 -15.88
C ILE A 280 4.73 12.17 -16.16
N ILE A 281 4.99 11.23 -15.23
CA ILE A 281 5.95 10.14 -15.41
C ILE A 281 5.60 9.32 -16.65
N THR A 282 4.34 8.90 -16.78
CA THR A 282 3.88 8.10 -17.91
C THR A 282 4.04 8.84 -19.24
N MET A 283 3.80 10.15 -19.27
CA MET A 283 4.01 10.98 -20.46
C MET A 283 5.50 11.10 -20.80
N MET A 284 6.37 11.32 -19.81
CA MET A 284 7.81 11.42 -20.02
C MET A 284 8.42 10.10 -20.50
N GLU A 285 8.08 8.98 -19.87
CA GLU A 285 8.53 7.64 -20.27
C GLU A 285 8.12 7.32 -21.72
N LYS A 286 6.85 7.58 -22.09
CA LYS A 286 6.38 7.44 -23.49
C LYS A 286 7.15 8.33 -24.47
N TRP A 287 7.56 9.52 -24.04
CA TRP A 287 8.31 10.45 -24.88
C TRP A 287 9.76 10.01 -25.09
N HIS A 288 10.40 9.49 -24.04
CA HIS A 288 11.74 8.89 -24.10
C HIS A 288 11.76 7.66 -25.01
N SER A 289 10.79 6.75 -24.87
CA SER A 289 10.70 5.56 -25.73
C SER A 289 10.52 5.89 -27.22
N ARG A 290 9.79 6.98 -27.53
CA ARG A 290 9.60 7.49 -28.91
C ARG A 290 10.87 8.11 -29.50
N LYS A 291 11.71 8.74 -28.67
CA LYS A 291 13.01 9.28 -29.12
C LYS A 291 14.01 8.17 -29.40
N GLU A 292 14.04 7.11 -28.59
CA GLU A 292 14.93 5.96 -28.79
C GLU A 292 14.57 5.13 -30.02
N THR A 293 13.28 4.98 -30.34
CA THR A 293 12.84 4.33 -31.58
C THR A 293 13.23 5.13 -32.81
N ARG A 294 13.03 6.45 -32.80
CA ARG A 294 13.42 7.34 -33.92
C ARG A 294 14.94 7.41 -34.14
N SER A 295 15.75 7.34 -33.08
CA SER A 295 17.22 7.36 -33.22
C SER A 295 17.79 6.04 -33.76
N ARG A 296 17.08 4.92 -33.57
CA ARG A 296 17.40 3.61 -34.15
C ARG A 296 16.95 3.45 -35.60
N GLU A 297 15.88 4.12 -36.00
CA GLU A 297 15.41 4.15 -37.40
C GLU A 297 16.22 5.10 -38.30
N SER A 298 17.07 5.96 -37.71
CA SER A 298 17.90 6.95 -38.42
C SER A 298 19.37 6.54 -38.55
N LYS A 299 19.73 5.30 -38.20
CA LYS A 299 21.05 4.70 -38.36
C LYS A 299 20.97 3.52 -39.33
#